data_AF-A0A067C194-F1
#
_entry.id   AF-A0A067C194-F1
#
_cell.length_a   1.000
_cell.length_b   1.000
_cell.length_c   1.000
_cell.angle_alpha   90.00
_cell.angle_beta   90.00
_cell.angle_gamma   90.00
#
_symmetry.space_group_name_H-M   'P 1'
#
loop_
_entity.id
_entity.type
_entity.pdbx_description
1 polymer ?
#
loop_
_entity_poly.entity_id
_entity_poly.type
_entity_poly.pdbx_seq_one_letter_code
_entity_poly.pdbx_strand_id
1 'polypeptide(L)'
;MWVQLVIGSILAASFAISGHAIYTLGGGSAVLEAFQYKTPSTYYVHVGFRFAMLALYAAVLIAEAEYLGIKMVSFYTVWNFILQGIYYLWAIKYQLATSGSREKPITVTREGAHLNSLFSICFANSLLVIVVYWGFLYNPNMRWYSYIQHGGNTLLFLIEFALNGFLVQGTDVIYVSLFPAIYAIFIWISNATWLNGWWPYRFLAMETPVAPLWYIGIFLGHFVMFGLALAISSAKAKYFPSLCPVVHANKLFMNSINYDTIA
;
A
#
# COMPACT_ATOMS: atom_id res chain seq x y z
N MET A 1 0.74 -26.32 20.83
CA MET A 1 2.07 -26.19 20.19
C MET A 1 2.02 -26.35 18.69
N TRP A 2 1.29 -27.32 18.12
CA TRP A 2 1.25 -27.50 16.66
C TRP A 2 0.72 -26.26 15.89
N VAL A 3 -0.30 -25.56 16.42
CA VAL A 3 -0.85 -24.33 15.81
C VAL A 3 0.24 -23.26 15.67
N GLN A 4 1.00 -23.03 16.75
CA GLN A 4 2.10 -22.06 16.77
C GLN A 4 3.19 -22.44 15.77
N LEU A 5 3.53 -23.73 15.67
CA LEU A 5 4.52 -24.22 14.72
C LEU A 5 4.07 -23.99 13.27
N VAL A 6 2.82 -24.32 12.93
CA VAL A 6 2.29 -24.12 11.57
C VAL A 6 2.29 -22.65 11.20
N ILE A 7 1.77 -21.77 12.07
CA ILE A 7 1.75 -20.33 11.77
C ILE A 7 3.16 -19.77 11.71
N GLY A 8 4.05 -20.17 12.63
CA GLY A 8 5.46 -19.79 12.61
C GLY A 8 6.15 -20.19 11.31
N SER A 9 5.88 -21.39 10.79
CA SER A 9 6.40 -21.84 9.49
C SER A 9 5.86 -21.02 8.32
N ILE A 10 4.57 -20.65 8.34
CA ILE A 10 3.98 -19.77 7.31
C ILE A 10 4.69 -18.41 7.30
N LEU A 11 4.87 -17.80 8.47
CA LEU A 11 5.53 -16.49 8.59
C LEU A 11 7.00 -16.56 8.15
N ALA A 12 7.72 -17.60 8.57
CA ALA A 12 9.11 -17.81 8.17
C ALA A 12 9.26 -18.03 6.66
N ALA A 13 8.41 -18.88 6.07
CA ALA A 13 8.40 -19.13 4.64
C ALA A 13 8.07 -17.86 3.85
N SER A 14 7.05 -17.11 4.27
CA SER A 14 6.70 -15.82 3.66
C SER A 14 7.87 -14.84 3.67
N PHE A 15 8.52 -14.67 4.82
CA PHE A 15 9.65 -13.76 4.95
C PHE A 15 10.85 -14.20 4.10
N ALA A 16 11.16 -15.51 4.09
CA ALA A 16 12.24 -16.07 3.30
C ALA A 16 11.99 -15.96 1.78
N ILE A 17 10.78 -16.27 1.32
CA ILE A 17 10.41 -16.21 -0.10
C ILE A 17 10.45 -14.76 -0.59
N SER A 18 9.83 -13.82 0.14
CA SER A 18 9.89 -12.40 -0.21
C SER A 18 11.32 -11.85 -0.16
N GLY A 19 12.08 -12.20 0.88
CA GLY A 19 13.48 -11.76 1.02
C GLY A 19 14.36 -12.27 -0.13
N HIS A 20 14.23 -13.55 -0.48
CA HIS A 20 14.92 -14.14 -1.62
C HIS A 20 14.49 -13.47 -2.93
N ALA A 21 13.18 -13.31 -3.16
CA ALA A 21 12.66 -12.66 -4.36
C ALA A 21 13.18 -11.23 -4.53
N ILE A 22 13.24 -10.45 -3.45
CA ILE A 22 13.82 -9.10 -3.45
C ILE A 22 15.32 -9.14 -3.77
N TYR A 23 16.06 -10.08 -3.17
CA TYR A 23 17.48 -10.24 -3.45
C TYR A 23 17.75 -10.58 -4.92
N THR A 24 16.94 -11.47 -5.51
CA THR A 24 17.13 -11.93 -6.90
C THR A 24 16.53 -11.01 -7.96
N LEU A 25 15.41 -10.35 -7.68
CA LEU A 25 14.62 -9.59 -8.67
C LEU A 25 14.68 -8.07 -8.46
N GLY A 26 15.13 -7.59 -7.30
CA GLY A 26 15.20 -6.15 -6.96
C GLY A 26 16.19 -5.33 -7.79
N GLY A 27 16.86 -5.95 -8.76
CA GLY A 27 17.78 -5.31 -9.71
C GLY A 27 17.19 -5.05 -11.10
N GLY A 28 15.90 -5.28 -11.33
CA GLY A 28 15.25 -5.05 -12.62
C GLY A 28 15.53 -3.64 -13.17
N SER A 29 15.96 -3.56 -14.43
CA SER A 29 16.25 -2.28 -15.08
C SER A 29 15.00 -1.42 -15.12
N ALA A 30 15.08 -0.19 -14.59
CA ALA A 30 13.99 0.77 -14.67
C ALA A 30 13.67 1.03 -16.15
N VAL A 31 12.46 0.69 -16.56
CA VAL A 31 11.92 1.23 -17.82
C VAL A 31 11.98 2.75 -17.68
N LEU A 32 12.61 3.44 -18.64
CA LEU A 32 12.66 4.89 -18.65
C LEU A 32 11.26 5.42 -18.91
N GLU A 33 10.53 5.68 -17.83
CA GLU A 33 9.25 6.36 -17.86
C GLU A 33 9.48 7.86 -17.66
N ALA A 34 8.67 8.68 -18.30
CA ALA A 34 8.63 10.12 -18.06
C ALA A 34 7.20 10.55 -17.69
N PHE A 35 7.08 11.55 -16.83
CA PHE A 35 5.78 12.11 -16.46
C PHE A 35 5.79 13.64 -16.52
N GLN A 36 4.62 14.21 -16.75
CA GLN A 36 4.39 15.66 -16.75
C GLN A 36 2.99 15.94 -16.22
N TYR A 37 2.84 17.03 -15.46
CA TYR A 37 1.52 17.55 -15.11
C TYR A 37 0.89 18.23 -16.32
N LYS A 38 -0.40 17.98 -16.56
CA LYS A 38 -1.15 18.56 -17.69
C LYS A 38 -1.14 20.10 -17.66
N THR A 39 -1.28 20.67 -16.47
CA THR A 39 -1.21 22.12 -16.27
C THR A 39 -0.49 22.45 -14.96
N PRO A 40 0.12 23.64 -14.82
CA PRO A 40 0.71 24.08 -13.56
C PRO A 40 -0.28 24.08 -12.39
N SER A 41 -1.57 24.36 -12.65
CA SER A 41 -2.62 24.33 -11.61
C SER A 41 -2.81 22.93 -11.03
N THR A 42 -2.83 21.89 -11.88
CA THR A 42 -2.96 20.49 -11.40
C THR A 42 -1.83 20.08 -10.45
N TYR A 43 -0.61 20.59 -10.69
CA TYR A 43 0.52 20.38 -9.79
C TYR A 43 0.25 20.98 -8.40
N TYR A 44 -0.17 22.24 -8.33
CA TYR A 44 -0.39 22.92 -7.03
C TYR A 44 -1.56 22.33 -6.26
N VAL A 45 -2.65 21.98 -6.96
CA VAL A 45 -3.80 21.28 -6.35
C VAL A 45 -3.34 19.95 -5.75
N HIS A 46 -2.54 19.18 -6.49
CA HIS A 46 -2.05 17.89 -6.02
C HIS A 46 -1.09 18.02 -4.83
N VAL A 47 -0.17 18.99 -4.85
CA VAL A 47 0.69 19.30 -3.67
C VAL A 47 -0.19 19.67 -2.47
N GLY A 48 -1.15 20.57 -2.66
CA GLY A 48 -2.06 21.01 -1.59
C GLY A 48 -2.87 19.86 -1.00
N PHE A 49 -3.39 18.97 -1.85
CA PHE A 49 -4.06 17.75 -1.44
C PHE A 49 -3.15 16.89 -0.55
N ARG A 50 -1.90 16.63 -0.95
CA ARG A 50 -0.97 15.79 -0.18
C ARG A 50 -0.62 16.41 1.18
N PHE A 51 -0.43 17.73 1.25
CA PHE A 51 -0.24 18.42 2.54
C PHE A 51 -1.47 18.31 3.45
N ALA A 52 -2.67 18.47 2.89
CA ALA A 52 -3.91 18.28 3.63
C ALA A 52 -4.06 16.83 4.13
N MET A 53 -3.66 15.84 3.32
CA MET A 53 -3.64 14.44 3.73
C MET A 53 -2.65 14.20 4.86
N LEU A 54 -1.44 14.72 4.77
CA LEU A 54 -0.44 14.57 5.83
C LEU A 54 -0.94 15.18 7.16
N ALA A 55 -1.57 16.35 7.11
CA ALA A 55 -2.18 16.98 8.29
C ALA A 55 -3.34 16.16 8.87
N LEU A 56 -4.25 15.67 8.02
CA LEU A 56 -5.34 14.78 8.44
C LEU A 56 -4.81 13.51 9.11
N TYR A 57 -3.78 12.89 8.52
CA TYR A 57 -3.21 11.66 9.05
C TYR A 57 -2.54 11.89 10.41
N ALA A 58 -1.80 12.99 10.56
CA ALA A 58 -1.24 13.38 11.85
C ALA A 58 -2.35 13.60 12.90
N ALA A 59 -3.41 14.34 12.55
CA ALA A 59 -4.53 14.59 13.47
C ALA A 59 -5.24 13.30 13.91
N VAL A 60 -5.49 12.38 12.98
CA VAL A 60 -6.11 11.08 13.28
C VAL A 60 -5.20 10.23 14.17
N LEU A 61 -3.88 10.19 13.91
CA LEU A 61 -2.93 9.44 14.75
C LEU A 61 -2.81 10.03 16.16
N ILE A 62 -2.82 11.36 16.30
CA ILE A 62 -2.82 12.04 17.60
C ILE A 62 -4.10 11.70 18.36
N ALA A 63 -5.27 11.81 17.73
CA ALA A 63 -6.54 11.49 18.38
C ALA A 63 -6.63 10.01 18.82
N GLU A 64 -6.08 9.09 18.01
CA GLU A 64 -5.99 7.68 18.38
C GLU A 64 -5.03 7.47 19.57
N ALA A 65 -3.87 8.13 19.55
CA ALA A 65 -2.86 8.06 20.60
C ALA A 65 -3.38 8.60 21.93
N GLU A 66 -4.13 9.70 21.92
CA GLU A 66 -4.78 10.25 23.12
C GLU A 66 -5.77 9.27 23.75
N TYR A 67 -6.45 8.47 22.92
CA TYR A 67 -7.44 7.52 23.40
C TYR A 67 -6.86 6.18 23.85
N LEU A 68 -5.97 5.58 23.04
CA LEU A 68 -5.45 4.23 23.26
C LEU A 68 -4.04 4.22 23.87
N GLY A 69 -3.36 5.36 23.92
CA GLY A 69 -1.93 5.42 24.24
C GLY A 69 -1.11 4.52 23.32
N ILE A 70 -0.12 3.85 23.91
CA ILE A 70 0.75 2.92 23.17
C ILE A 70 -0.01 1.72 22.56
N LYS A 71 -1.19 1.36 23.06
CA LYS A 71 -1.97 0.24 22.51
C LYS A 71 -2.42 0.46 21.07
N MET A 72 -2.44 1.71 20.58
CA MET A 72 -2.78 1.99 19.18
C MET A 72 -1.87 1.23 18.20
N VAL A 73 -0.59 1.05 18.54
CA VAL A 73 0.37 0.42 17.62
C VAL A 73 0.13 -1.07 17.46
N SER A 74 -0.75 -1.68 18.26
CA SER A 74 -1.16 -3.08 18.10
C SER A 74 -2.11 -3.29 16.91
N PHE A 75 -2.76 -2.24 16.41
CA PHE A 75 -3.76 -2.37 15.34
C PHE A 75 -3.12 -2.30 13.95
N TYR A 76 -3.44 -3.28 13.10
CA TYR A 76 -2.98 -3.34 11.71
C TYR A 76 -3.44 -2.11 10.91
N THR A 77 -4.64 -1.61 11.20
CA THR A 77 -5.18 -0.41 10.54
C THR A 77 -4.34 0.83 10.84
N VAL A 78 -3.79 0.95 12.06
CA VAL A 78 -2.85 2.01 12.42
C VAL A 78 -1.54 1.85 11.65
N TRP A 79 -1.03 0.63 11.49
CA TRP A 79 0.16 0.35 10.67
C TRP A 79 -0.04 0.76 9.20
N ASN A 80 -1.17 0.36 8.59
CA ASN A 80 -1.53 0.77 7.23
C ASN A 80 -1.60 2.29 7.09
N PHE A 81 -2.22 2.95 8.07
CA PHE A 81 -2.39 4.40 8.09
C PHE A 81 -1.04 5.13 8.24
N ILE A 82 -0.14 4.63 9.09
CA ILE A 82 1.24 5.14 9.21
C ILE A 82 1.99 4.97 7.89
N LEU A 83 1.90 3.80 7.24
CA LEU A 83 2.58 3.53 5.97
C LEU A 83 2.12 4.49 4.86
N GLN A 84 0.82 4.75 4.77
CA GLN A 84 0.25 5.77 3.89
C GLN A 84 0.72 7.19 4.25
N GLY A 85 0.85 7.52 5.55
CA GLY A 85 1.43 8.80 5.99
C GLY A 85 2.88 8.98 5.55
N ILE A 86 3.70 7.92 5.66
CA ILE A 86 5.08 7.89 5.14
C ILE A 86 5.08 8.09 3.63
N TYR A 87 4.17 7.44 2.90
CA TYR A 87 3.99 7.64 1.48
C TYR A 87 3.71 9.12 1.15
N TYR A 88 2.75 9.77 1.82
CA TYR A 88 2.43 11.18 1.54
C TYR A 88 3.61 12.11 1.80
N LEU A 89 4.34 11.90 2.91
CA LEU A 89 5.55 12.67 3.21
C LEU A 89 6.60 12.54 2.10
N TRP A 90 6.87 11.31 1.65
CA TRP A 90 7.83 11.06 0.59
C TRP A 90 7.32 11.59 -0.77
N ALA A 91 6.03 11.45 -1.05
CA ALA A 91 5.42 11.93 -2.28
C ALA A 91 5.47 13.46 -2.39
N ILE A 92 5.29 14.19 -1.29
CA ILE A 92 5.48 15.65 -1.23
C ILE A 92 6.93 15.99 -1.57
N LYS A 93 7.90 15.38 -0.88
CA LYS A 93 9.33 15.61 -1.13
C LYS A 93 9.67 15.36 -2.61
N TYR A 94 9.22 14.24 -3.16
CA TYR A 94 9.48 13.85 -4.54
C TYR A 94 8.87 14.83 -5.53
N GLN A 95 7.62 15.26 -5.31
CA GLN A 95 6.92 16.21 -6.18
C GLN A 95 7.59 17.60 -6.17
N LEU A 96 8.04 18.07 -5.01
CA LEU A 96 8.77 19.33 -4.89
C LEU A 96 10.15 19.26 -5.58
N ALA A 97 10.87 18.15 -5.41
CA ALA A 97 12.16 17.91 -6.08
C ALA A 97 12.02 17.81 -7.60
N THR A 98 10.85 17.36 -8.09
CA THR A 98 10.52 17.23 -9.51
C THR A 98 9.58 18.35 -9.99
N SER A 99 9.65 19.54 -9.38
CA SER A 99 8.76 20.67 -9.72
C SER A 99 8.86 21.15 -11.17
N GLY A 100 9.94 20.83 -11.89
CA GLY A 100 10.04 21.07 -13.34
C GLY A 100 9.03 20.29 -14.19
N SER A 101 8.36 19.27 -13.61
CA SER A 101 7.31 18.47 -14.25
C SER A 101 6.05 19.29 -14.59
N ARG A 102 5.99 20.54 -14.14
CA ARG A 102 4.99 21.55 -14.53
C ARG A 102 5.18 22.06 -15.95
N GLU A 103 6.42 22.07 -16.43
CA GLU A 103 6.81 22.75 -17.67
C GLU A 103 7.21 21.76 -18.76
N LYS A 104 7.89 20.67 -18.37
CA LYS A 104 8.41 19.66 -19.30
C LYS A 104 8.33 18.25 -18.71
N PRO A 105 8.34 17.20 -19.54
CA PRO A 105 8.44 15.83 -19.06
C PRO A 105 9.72 15.62 -18.23
N ILE A 106 9.58 14.94 -17.10
CA ILE A 106 10.70 14.53 -16.24
C ILE A 106 10.76 13.00 -16.22
N THR A 107 11.96 12.46 -16.43
CA THR A 107 12.23 11.03 -16.30
C THR A 107 12.03 10.58 -14.85
N VAL A 108 11.30 9.49 -14.66
CA VAL A 108 11.13 8.82 -13.37
C VAL A 108 12.49 8.33 -12.89
N THR A 109 12.93 8.89 -11.77
CA THR A 109 14.18 8.48 -11.11
C THR A 109 13.96 7.17 -10.36
N ARG A 110 15.06 6.53 -9.93
CA ARG A 110 15.00 5.35 -9.05
C ARG A 110 14.23 5.62 -7.75
N GLU A 111 14.32 6.84 -7.21
CA GLU A 111 13.51 7.26 -6.06
C GLU A 111 12.01 7.23 -6.38
N GLY A 112 11.62 7.73 -7.55
CA GLY A 112 10.24 7.68 -8.03
C GLY A 112 9.73 6.25 -8.22
N ALA A 113 10.58 5.34 -8.71
CA ALA A 113 10.24 3.92 -8.83
C ALA A 113 9.98 3.28 -7.46
N HIS A 114 10.84 3.52 -6.47
CA HIS A 114 10.61 3.01 -5.10
C HIS A 114 9.36 3.62 -4.45
N LEU A 115 9.09 4.91 -4.70
CA LEU A 115 7.88 5.57 -4.23
C LEU A 115 6.63 4.97 -4.89
N ASN A 116 6.70 4.59 -6.17
CA ASN A 116 5.62 3.86 -6.84
C ASN A 116 5.43 2.46 -6.24
N SER A 117 6.49 1.73 -5.91
CA SER A 117 6.36 0.45 -5.19
C SER A 117 5.70 0.62 -3.82
N LEU A 118 6.05 1.68 -3.07
CA LEU A 118 5.36 2.01 -1.82
C LEU A 118 3.87 2.33 -2.06
N PHE A 119 3.56 3.07 -3.11
CA PHE A 119 2.18 3.33 -3.53
C PHE A 119 1.41 2.02 -3.78
N SER A 120 1.97 1.08 -4.55
CA SER A 120 1.37 -0.23 -4.83
C SER A 120 0.96 -0.96 -3.56
N ILE A 121 1.85 -0.99 -2.56
CA ILE A 121 1.62 -1.67 -1.28
C ILE A 121 0.60 -0.93 -0.42
N CYS A 122 0.72 0.39 -0.30
CA CYS A 122 -0.28 1.21 0.41
C CYS A 122 -1.67 1.05 -0.18
N PHE A 123 -1.78 1.04 -1.51
CA PHE A 123 -3.06 0.95 -2.20
C PHE A 123 -3.69 -0.43 -1.99
N ALA A 124 -2.95 -1.51 -2.23
CA ALA A 124 -3.44 -2.87 -1.99
C ALA A 124 -3.85 -3.12 -0.52
N ASN A 125 -3.05 -2.65 0.45
CA ASN A 125 -3.37 -2.79 1.86
C ASN A 125 -4.64 -2.00 2.24
N SER A 126 -4.83 -0.80 1.67
CA SER A 126 -6.05 -0.01 1.91
C SER A 126 -7.32 -0.68 1.38
N LEU A 127 -7.23 -1.40 0.26
CA LEU A 127 -8.32 -2.22 -0.28
C LEU A 127 -8.61 -3.42 0.62
N LEU A 128 -7.57 -4.05 1.18
CA LEU A 128 -7.79 -5.12 2.15
C LEU A 128 -8.45 -4.61 3.43
N VAL A 129 -7.96 -3.50 4.00
CA VAL A 129 -8.51 -2.94 5.24
C VAL A 129 -9.98 -2.61 5.08
N ILE A 130 -10.39 -1.97 3.98
CA ILE A 130 -11.81 -1.64 3.78
C ILE A 130 -12.65 -2.91 3.63
N VAL A 131 -12.20 -3.94 2.91
CA VAL A 131 -12.95 -5.20 2.76
C VAL A 131 -13.05 -5.95 4.08
N VAL A 132 -11.94 -6.12 4.79
CA VAL A 132 -11.90 -6.89 6.04
C VAL A 132 -12.69 -6.18 7.13
N TYR A 133 -12.52 -4.87 7.27
CA TYR A 133 -13.21 -4.13 8.31
C TYR A 133 -14.73 -4.11 8.07
N TRP A 134 -15.16 -3.65 6.90
CA TRP A 134 -16.58 -3.47 6.63
C TRP A 134 -17.31 -4.81 6.39
N GLY A 135 -16.59 -5.85 5.95
CA GLY A 135 -17.16 -7.19 5.77
C GLY A 135 -17.20 -8.04 7.04
N PHE A 136 -16.22 -7.91 7.95
CA PHE A 136 -16.03 -8.87 9.05
C PHE A 136 -15.86 -8.26 10.43
N LEU A 137 -15.40 -7.00 10.56
CA LEU A 137 -15.04 -6.38 11.84
C LEU A 137 -15.83 -5.13 12.18
N TYR A 138 -16.89 -4.85 11.42
CA TYR A 138 -17.65 -3.62 11.54
C TYR A 138 -18.17 -3.40 12.96
N ASN A 139 -17.98 -2.19 13.46
CA ASN A 139 -18.51 -1.73 14.73
C ASN A 139 -19.28 -0.41 14.54
N PRO A 140 -20.60 -0.36 14.77
CA PRO A 140 -21.39 0.85 14.57
C PRO A 140 -21.04 1.98 15.53
N ASN A 141 -20.41 1.68 16.67
CA ASN A 141 -20.08 2.65 17.71
C ASN A 141 -18.64 3.20 17.59
N MET A 142 -18.06 3.15 16.39
CA MET A 142 -16.71 3.66 16.16
C MET A 142 -16.67 5.20 16.17
N ARG A 143 -15.54 5.76 16.59
CA ARG A 143 -15.32 7.21 16.60
C ARG A 143 -15.07 7.73 15.19
N TRP A 144 -15.27 9.03 14.98
CA TRP A 144 -15.15 9.66 13.65
C TRP A 144 -13.80 9.35 12.96
N TYR A 145 -12.69 9.36 13.71
CA TYR A 145 -11.35 9.12 13.17
C TYR A 145 -11.14 7.65 12.78
N SER A 146 -11.84 6.72 13.43
CA SER A 146 -11.82 5.31 13.06
C SER A 146 -12.47 5.08 11.69
N TYR A 147 -13.55 5.81 11.35
CA TYR A 147 -14.11 5.76 9.99
C TYR A 147 -13.08 6.16 8.93
N ILE A 148 -12.20 7.12 9.23
CA ILE A 148 -11.11 7.52 8.33
C ILE A 148 -10.07 6.38 8.19
N GLN A 149 -9.66 5.75 9.28
CA GLN A 149 -8.69 4.63 9.26
C GLN A 149 -9.24 3.35 8.61
N HIS A 150 -10.55 3.13 8.64
CA HIS A 150 -11.18 1.90 8.15
C HIS A 150 -11.81 2.01 6.76
N GLY A 151 -11.99 3.21 6.21
CA GLY A 151 -12.51 3.37 4.85
C GLY A 151 -12.21 4.71 4.20
N GLY A 152 -12.24 5.81 4.97
CA GLY A 152 -11.96 7.15 4.42
C GLY A 152 -10.59 7.24 3.75
N ASN A 153 -9.55 6.62 4.33
CA ASN A 153 -8.21 6.58 3.75
C ASN A 153 -8.19 5.91 2.37
N THR A 154 -8.97 4.85 2.15
CA THR A 154 -9.03 4.16 0.86
C THR A 154 -9.63 5.06 -0.22
N LEU A 155 -10.69 5.79 0.11
CA LEU A 155 -11.29 6.78 -0.80
C LEU A 155 -10.31 7.92 -1.12
N LEU A 156 -9.59 8.41 -0.12
CA LEU A 156 -8.54 9.43 -0.29
C LEU A 156 -7.38 8.89 -1.14
N PHE A 157 -7.00 7.61 -0.97
CA PHE A 157 -5.95 6.98 -1.78
C PHE A 157 -6.39 6.75 -3.23
N LEU A 158 -7.68 6.55 -3.49
CA LEU A 158 -8.23 6.54 -4.85
C LEU A 158 -8.14 7.92 -5.51
N ILE A 159 -8.33 9.01 -4.75
CA ILE A 159 -8.12 10.38 -5.24
C ILE A 159 -6.63 10.61 -5.52
N GLU A 160 -5.74 10.22 -4.61
CA GLU A 160 -4.29 10.25 -4.84
C GLU A 160 -3.93 9.49 -6.12
N PHE A 161 -4.48 8.28 -6.31
CA PHE A 161 -4.27 7.48 -7.51
C PHE A 161 -4.75 8.18 -8.79
N ALA A 162 -5.87 8.90 -8.73
CA ALA A 162 -6.38 9.65 -9.88
C ALA A 162 -5.54 10.90 -10.20
N LEU A 163 -4.94 11.52 -9.18
CA LEU A 163 -4.15 12.75 -9.32
C LEU A 163 -2.68 12.49 -9.67
N ASN A 164 -2.16 11.29 -9.41
CA ASN A 164 -0.77 10.93 -9.68
C ASN A 164 -0.61 10.15 -11.00
N GLY A 165 0.63 10.03 -11.47
CA GLY A 165 1.00 9.18 -12.60
C GLY A 165 1.32 7.74 -12.19
N PHE A 166 1.17 7.34 -10.94
CA PHE A 166 1.57 5.99 -10.56
C PHE A 166 0.62 4.94 -11.13
N LEU A 167 1.20 3.77 -11.39
CA LEU A 167 0.54 2.54 -11.79
C LEU A 167 1.12 1.41 -10.94
N VAL A 168 0.24 0.53 -10.48
CA VAL A 168 0.62 -0.65 -9.70
C VAL A 168 1.44 -1.58 -10.60
N GLN A 169 2.64 -1.94 -10.15
CA GLN A 169 3.56 -2.78 -10.93
C GLN A 169 3.44 -4.23 -10.48
N GLY A 170 3.30 -5.18 -11.43
CA GLY A 170 3.22 -6.60 -11.10
C GLY A 170 4.46 -7.13 -10.36
N THR A 171 5.63 -6.51 -10.59
CA THR A 171 6.89 -6.81 -9.90
C THR A 171 6.83 -6.52 -8.39
N ASP A 172 5.95 -5.62 -7.95
CA ASP A 172 5.81 -5.27 -6.53
C ASP A 172 5.13 -6.39 -5.71
N VAL A 173 4.64 -7.46 -6.36
CA VAL A 173 4.03 -8.61 -5.69
C VAL A 173 4.97 -9.23 -4.64
N ILE A 174 6.28 -9.10 -4.82
CA ILE A 174 7.30 -9.61 -3.91
C ILE A 174 7.23 -8.97 -2.51
N TYR A 175 6.68 -7.75 -2.40
CA TYR A 175 6.55 -7.01 -1.14
C TYR A 175 5.22 -7.26 -0.43
N VAL A 176 4.22 -7.82 -1.12
CA VAL A 176 2.82 -7.95 -0.64
C VAL A 176 2.74 -8.73 0.67
N SER A 177 3.53 -9.79 0.81
CA SER A 177 3.53 -10.65 2.00
C SER A 177 4.46 -10.18 3.13
N LEU A 178 5.35 -9.21 2.88
CA LEU A 178 6.27 -8.73 3.92
C LEU A 178 5.57 -7.93 5.00
N PHE A 179 4.73 -6.97 4.60
CA PHE A 179 4.05 -6.10 5.55
C PHE A 179 3.16 -6.87 6.55
N PRO A 180 2.27 -7.80 6.12
CA PRO A 180 1.51 -8.62 7.06
C PRO A 180 2.39 -9.59 7.88
N ALA A 181 3.50 -10.11 7.32
CA ALA A 181 4.41 -10.96 8.08
C ALA A 181 5.12 -10.19 9.21
N ILE A 182 5.62 -8.99 8.93
CA ILE A 182 6.24 -8.12 9.94
C ILE A 182 5.23 -7.78 11.04
N TYR A 183 4.00 -7.42 10.66
CA TYR A 183 2.94 -7.16 11.63
C TYR A 183 2.61 -8.39 12.49
N ALA A 184 2.50 -9.57 11.89
CA ALA A 184 2.21 -10.81 12.61
C ALA A 184 3.30 -11.14 13.64
N ILE A 185 4.58 -11.00 13.27
CA ILE A 185 5.70 -11.17 14.19
C ILE A 185 5.64 -10.13 15.32
N PHE A 186 5.42 -8.85 14.98
CA PHE A 186 5.29 -7.78 15.96
C PHE A 186 4.17 -8.05 16.96
N ILE A 187 2.98 -8.47 16.49
CA ILE A 187 1.83 -8.65 17.37
C ILE A 187 1.97 -9.88 18.25
N TRP A 188 2.65 -10.94 17.79
CA TRP A 188 3.03 -12.09 18.62
C TRP A 188 3.97 -11.69 19.76
N ILE A 189 5.04 -10.95 19.43
CA ILE A 189 5.98 -10.44 20.44
C ILE A 189 5.22 -9.53 21.42
N SER A 190 4.36 -8.65 20.92
CA SER A 190 3.57 -7.72 21.74
C SER A 190 2.61 -8.44 22.68
N ASN A 191 1.91 -9.47 22.19
CA ASN A 191 1.02 -10.32 22.97
C ASN A 191 1.74 -10.93 24.18
N ALA A 192 2.96 -11.44 23.95
CA ALA A 192 3.78 -12.09 24.98
C ALA A 192 4.50 -11.14 25.94
N THR A 193 4.61 -9.85 25.61
CA THR A 193 5.48 -8.90 26.36
C THR A 193 4.72 -7.81 27.08
N TRP A 194 3.89 -7.02 26.39
CA TRP A 194 3.27 -5.81 26.95
C TRP A 194 1.75 -5.74 26.79
N LEU A 195 1.15 -6.63 25.99
CA LEU A 195 -0.29 -6.75 25.86
C LEU A 195 -0.93 -7.74 26.83
N ASN A 196 -0.14 -8.41 27.68
CA ASN A 196 -0.62 -9.34 28.71
C ASN A 196 -1.58 -10.41 28.15
N GLY A 197 -1.25 -11.01 27.01
CA GLY A 197 -2.06 -12.03 26.36
C GLY A 197 -3.27 -11.50 25.56
N TRP A 198 -3.49 -10.18 25.50
CA TRP A 198 -4.56 -9.61 24.68
C TRP A 198 -4.23 -9.58 23.19
N TRP A 199 -5.21 -9.90 22.34
CA TRP A 199 -5.13 -9.82 20.89
C TRP A 199 -6.01 -8.67 20.36
N PRO A 200 -5.50 -7.82 19.45
CA PRO A 200 -6.27 -6.71 18.88
C PRO A 200 -7.39 -7.21 17.95
N TYR A 201 -7.22 -8.41 17.39
CA TYR A 201 -8.22 -9.07 16.57
C TYR A 201 -8.36 -10.53 16.98
N ARG A 202 -9.61 -11.01 17.07
CA ARG A 202 -9.90 -12.39 17.47
C ARG A 202 -9.28 -13.44 16.54
N PHE A 203 -9.17 -13.13 15.24
CA PHE A 203 -8.59 -14.03 14.25
C PHE A 203 -7.05 -14.16 14.33
N LEU A 204 -6.37 -13.33 15.12
CA LEU A 204 -4.94 -13.51 15.40
C LEU A 204 -4.68 -14.51 16.52
N ALA A 205 -5.69 -14.73 17.36
CA ALA A 205 -5.61 -15.55 18.54
C ALA A 205 -5.42 -17.02 18.16
N MET A 206 -4.51 -17.72 18.84
CA MET A 206 -4.00 -19.06 18.44
C MET A 206 -4.57 -20.20 19.27
N GLU A 207 -5.62 -19.94 20.04
CA GLU A 207 -6.17 -20.87 21.01
C GLU A 207 -7.06 -21.94 20.34
N THR A 208 -7.41 -21.75 19.06
CA THR A 208 -8.29 -22.65 18.31
C THR A 208 -7.52 -23.43 17.23
N PRO A 209 -7.91 -24.69 16.94
CA PRO A 209 -7.34 -25.48 15.85
C PRO A 209 -7.46 -24.83 14.46
N VAL A 210 -8.44 -23.93 14.27
CA VAL A 210 -8.69 -23.25 12.99
C VAL A 210 -7.86 -21.97 12.82
N ALA A 211 -7.12 -21.53 13.84
CA ALA A 211 -6.30 -20.32 13.77
C ALA A 211 -5.38 -20.26 12.53
N PRO A 212 -4.71 -21.34 12.09
CA PRO A 212 -3.88 -21.29 10.88
C PRO A 212 -4.64 -20.85 9.62
N LEU A 213 -5.94 -21.17 9.51
CA LEU A 213 -6.77 -20.76 8.37
C LEU A 213 -6.99 -19.25 8.32
N TRP A 214 -7.04 -18.57 9.47
CA TRP A 214 -7.12 -17.11 9.51
C TRP A 214 -5.86 -16.45 8.97
N TYR A 215 -4.69 -16.97 9.33
CA TYR A 215 -3.41 -16.47 8.79
C TYR A 215 -3.34 -16.72 7.28
N ILE A 216 -3.65 -17.93 6.82
CA ILE A 216 -3.70 -18.23 5.38
C ILE A 216 -4.68 -17.31 4.65
N GLY A 217 -5.89 -17.13 5.19
CA GLY A 217 -6.93 -16.29 4.61
C GLY A 217 -6.52 -14.82 4.50
N ILE A 218 -5.89 -14.26 5.54
CA ILE A 218 -5.40 -12.88 5.51
C ILE A 218 -4.26 -12.73 4.50
N PHE A 219 -3.30 -13.65 4.46
CA PHE A 219 -2.22 -13.61 3.46
C PHE A 219 -2.79 -13.70 2.03
N LEU A 220 -3.68 -14.65 1.78
CA LEU A 220 -4.37 -14.78 0.49
C LEU A 220 -5.13 -13.49 0.15
N GLY A 221 -5.81 -12.89 1.12
CA GLY A 221 -6.50 -11.61 0.97
C GLY A 221 -5.57 -10.50 0.46
N HIS A 222 -4.34 -10.40 0.95
CA HIS A 222 -3.36 -9.42 0.45
C HIS A 222 -3.04 -9.64 -1.02
N PHE A 223 -2.80 -10.89 -1.45
CA PHE A 223 -2.54 -11.21 -2.85
C PHE A 223 -3.76 -10.92 -3.74
N VAL A 224 -4.97 -11.26 -3.29
CA VAL A 224 -6.21 -10.98 -4.04
C VAL A 224 -6.43 -9.46 -4.18
N MET A 225 -6.23 -8.69 -3.11
CA MET A 225 -6.38 -7.23 -3.14
C MET A 225 -5.28 -6.54 -3.94
N PHE A 226 -4.06 -7.10 -3.97
CA PHE A 226 -3.01 -6.65 -4.89
C PHE A 226 -3.39 -6.91 -6.35
N GLY A 227 -3.96 -8.09 -6.65
CA GLY A 227 -4.53 -8.39 -7.97
C GLY A 227 -5.64 -7.43 -8.38
N LEU A 228 -6.52 -7.05 -7.44
CA LEU A 228 -7.54 -6.02 -7.66
C LEU A 228 -6.90 -4.64 -7.93
N ALA A 229 -5.88 -4.26 -7.17
CA ALA A 229 -5.15 -3.01 -7.38
C ALA A 229 -4.50 -2.98 -8.78
N LEU A 230 -3.92 -4.09 -9.25
CA LEU A 230 -3.43 -4.25 -10.62
C LEU A 230 -4.55 -4.08 -11.67
N ALA A 231 -5.72 -4.67 -11.43
CA ALA A 231 -6.86 -4.55 -12.33
C ALA A 231 -7.37 -3.09 -12.43
N ILE A 232 -7.52 -2.41 -11.30
CA ILE A 232 -7.87 -0.98 -11.24
C ILE A 232 -6.81 -0.14 -11.97
N SER A 233 -5.54 -0.47 -11.76
CA SER A 233 -4.43 0.22 -12.42
C SER A 233 -4.41 0.03 -13.93
N SER A 234 -4.68 -1.18 -14.39
CA SER A 234 -4.81 -1.51 -15.81
C SER A 234 -6.00 -0.77 -16.44
N ALA A 235 -7.10 -0.62 -15.71
CA ALA A 235 -8.24 0.18 -16.15
C ALA A 235 -7.89 1.67 -16.30
N LYS A 236 -7.13 2.26 -15.35
CA LYS A 236 -6.62 3.63 -15.48
C LYS A 236 -5.76 3.79 -16.73
N ALA A 237 -4.83 2.87 -16.97
CA ALA A 237 -3.97 2.91 -18.15
C ALA A 237 -4.75 2.80 -19.46
N LYS A 238 -5.79 1.94 -19.49
CA LYS A 238 -6.64 1.74 -20.67
C LYS A 238 -7.56 2.93 -20.95
N TYR A 239 -8.28 3.43 -19.94
CA TYR A 239 -9.34 4.43 -20.13
C TYR A 239 -8.86 5.87 -19.96
N PHE A 240 -7.73 6.08 -19.26
CA PHE A 240 -7.18 7.41 -19.00
C PHE A 240 -5.65 7.46 -19.26
N PRO A 241 -5.18 7.08 -20.47
CA PRO A 241 -3.74 7.02 -20.78
C PRO A 241 -3.03 8.37 -20.60
N SER A 242 -3.74 9.48 -20.78
CA SER A 242 -3.21 10.84 -20.55
C SER A 242 -2.90 11.17 -19.08
N LEU A 243 -3.27 10.31 -18.12
CA LEU A 243 -2.92 10.41 -16.70
C LEU A 243 -1.75 9.49 -16.31
N CYS A 244 -1.19 8.76 -17.27
CA CYS A 244 -0.14 7.77 -17.02
C CYS A 244 1.23 8.24 -17.54
N PRO A 245 2.35 7.73 -16.98
CA PRO A 245 3.69 7.98 -17.45
C PRO A 245 3.83 7.52 -18.89
N VAL A 246 4.59 8.29 -19.66
CA VAL A 246 4.96 7.92 -21.02
C VAL A 246 6.18 7.02 -20.92
N VAL A 247 6.04 5.78 -21.37
CA VAL A 247 7.17 4.87 -21.53
C VAL A 247 8.04 5.38 -22.67
N HIS A 248 9.23 5.90 -22.36
CA HIS A 248 10.25 6.21 -23.36
C HIS A 248 11.07 4.95 -23.61
N ALA A 249 10.46 3.95 -24.23
CA ALA A 249 11.24 2.86 -24.81
C ALA A 249 12.15 3.47 -25.89
N ASN A 250 13.45 3.18 -25.82
CA ASN A 250 14.30 3.28 -27.01
C ASN A 250 13.54 2.60 -28.15
N LYS A 251 13.37 3.30 -29.29
CA LYS A 251 12.52 2.95 -30.45
C LYS A 251 12.65 1.52 -31.01
N LEU A 252 13.50 0.67 -30.45
CA LEU A 252 13.79 -0.70 -30.88
C LEU A 252 12.92 -1.79 -30.20
N PHE A 253 12.22 -1.51 -29.08
CA PHE A 253 11.43 -2.54 -28.38
C PHE A 253 9.90 -2.46 -28.59
N MET A 254 9.38 -1.37 -29.17
CA MET A 254 7.94 -1.18 -29.39
C MET A 254 7.33 -2.09 -30.48
N ASN A 255 8.13 -2.90 -31.19
CA ASN A 255 7.62 -3.92 -32.12
C ASN A 255 7.14 -5.22 -31.44
N SER A 256 7.24 -5.34 -30.11
CA SER A 256 6.87 -6.57 -29.38
C SER A 256 5.52 -6.51 -28.66
N ILE A 257 4.89 -5.33 -28.59
CA ILE A 257 3.53 -5.18 -28.06
C ILE A 257 2.68 -4.64 -29.22
N ASN A 258 1.98 -5.55 -29.87
CA ASN A 258 1.11 -5.23 -30.99
C ASN A 258 -0.13 -4.49 -30.44
N TYR A 259 -0.15 -3.16 -30.56
CA TYR A 259 -1.28 -2.32 -30.19
C TYR A 259 -2.40 -2.33 -31.26
N ASP A 260 -2.23 -3.03 -32.39
CA ASP A 260 -3.21 -3.10 -33.48
C ASP A 260 -4.39 -4.05 -33.21
N THR A 261 -4.44 -4.73 -32.05
CA THR A 261 -5.59 -5.56 -31.65
C THR A 261 -6.62 -4.87 -30.76
N ILE A 262 -6.59 -3.53 -30.67
CA ILE A 262 -7.69 -2.75 -30.10
C ILE A 262 -8.15 -1.73 -31.15
N ALA A 263 -8.89 -2.25 -32.12
CA ALA A 263 -9.80 -1.50 -32.98
C ALA A 263 -11.16 -2.22 -32.97
#